data_AF-A0A3A8ZWK3-F1
#
_entry.id   AF-A0A3A8ZWK3-F1
#
_cell.length_a   1.000
_cell.length_b   1.000
_cell.length_c   1.000
_cell.angle_alpha   90.00
_cell.angle_beta   90.00
_cell.angle_gamma   90.00
#
_symmetry.space_group_name_H-M   'P 1'
#
loop_
_entity.id
_entity.type
_entity.pdbx_description
1 polymer ?
#
loop_
_entity_poly.entity_id
_entity_poly.type
_entity_poly.pdbx_seq_one_letter_code
_entity_poly.pdbx_strand_id
1 'polypeptide(L)'
;MKHFELVKEYTYPSGSVYVLYNKEKNFYIETTSMQDVNTKGKSQEIIMTDDVDLIKKNLVLFEEKWLTAISTQYGCPQHCQFCLVPELGFHGNLTTEEMWEQLEFVFNQHKEVTKSDKIKVGFARMGEPQYNWKNILQVMRDMKTYRDGFTFLPCYNTILPKVKVFGKNPVDVIKEEVMSVKEYLDGFMHIQISTNSTNEDERKYLFGGADVVTIEEMKREFNNMPNNNRLITLNFICGAGWELDPDKLYGLDPNVFCVKITPLNTTNATKEHGLEDAIQWNWNNMNKIKEKVESCGLKVIVDVAAKAELPLCCGNLVQDYKKNRQ
;
A
#
# COMPACT_ATOMS: atom_id res chain seq x y z
N MET A 1 -19.44 13.26 -9.65
CA MET A 1 -18.25 13.60 -8.86
C MET A 1 -18.17 15.12 -8.80
N LYS A 2 -17.97 15.68 -7.61
CA LYS A 2 -17.95 17.14 -7.36
C LYS A 2 -16.59 17.74 -7.74
N HIS A 3 -15.50 17.08 -7.38
CA HIS A 3 -14.13 17.56 -7.61
C HIS A 3 -13.46 16.87 -8.78
N PHE A 4 -13.79 15.61 -9.05
CA PHE A 4 -13.07 14.79 -10.01
C PHE A 4 -13.87 14.49 -11.28
N GLU A 5 -13.15 14.30 -12.37
CA GLU A 5 -13.67 13.75 -13.61
C GLU A 5 -12.84 12.54 -14.03
N LEU A 6 -13.50 11.47 -14.47
CA LEU A 6 -12.79 10.35 -15.07
C LEU A 6 -12.18 10.80 -16.40
N VAL A 7 -10.87 10.62 -16.53
CA VAL A 7 -10.15 10.98 -17.74
C VAL A 7 -9.71 9.74 -18.52
N LYS A 8 -9.29 8.69 -17.82
CA LYS A 8 -8.86 7.45 -18.45
C LYS A 8 -9.10 6.28 -17.52
N GLU A 9 -9.61 5.20 -18.09
CA GLU A 9 -9.62 3.88 -17.47
C GLU A 9 -8.57 3.00 -18.15
N TYR A 10 -7.82 2.27 -17.34
CA TYR A 10 -6.91 1.22 -17.74
C TYR A 10 -7.45 -0.10 -17.18
N THR A 11 -7.92 -0.96 -18.07
CA THR A 11 -8.50 -2.26 -17.71
C THR A 11 -7.42 -3.34 -17.65
N TYR A 12 -7.49 -4.14 -16.60
CA TYR A 12 -6.63 -5.28 -16.32
C TYR A 12 -7.50 -6.53 -16.11
N PRO A 13 -6.91 -7.74 -16.18
CA PRO A 13 -7.67 -8.97 -15.95
C PRO A 13 -8.39 -9.01 -14.60
N SER A 14 -7.81 -8.43 -13.54
CA SER A 14 -8.38 -8.42 -12.20
C SER A 14 -9.16 -7.15 -11.83
N GLY A 15 -9.31 -6.18 -12.73
CA GLY A 15 -10.02 -4.93 -12.43
C GLY A 15 -9.53 -3.74 -13.23
N SER A 16 -9.64 -2.55 -12.67
CA SER A 16 -9.32 -1.30 -13.38
C SER A 16 -8.56 -0.31 -12.51
N VAL A 17 -7.69 0.45 -13.16
CA VAL A 17 -7.10 1.66 -12.61
C VAL A 17 -7.67 2.88 -13.33
N TYR A 18 -8.04 3.88 -12.56
CA TYR A 18 -8.69 5.07 -13.04
C TYR A 18 -7.80 6.28 -12.80
N VAL A 19 -7.61 7.06 -13.86
CA VAL A 19 -7.01 8.40 -13.78
C VAL A 19 -8.13 9.42 -13.67
N LEU A 20 -8.15 10.10 -12.53
CA LEU A 20 -9.13 11.14 -12.22
C LEU A 20 -8.46 12.51 -12.28
N TYR A 21 -9.16 13.50 -12.79
CA TYR A 21 -8.66 14.88 -12.91
C TYR A 21 -9.46 15.83 -12.04
N ASN A 22 -8.77 16.61 -11.22
CA ASN A 22 -9.36 17.73 -10.49
C ASN A 22 -9.12 19.03 -11.26
N LYS A 23 -10.21 19.65 -11.73
CA LYS A 23 -10.17 20.89 -12.51
C LYS A 23 -9.64 22.08 -11.71
N GLU A 24 -10.03 22.21 -10.45
CA GLU A 24 -9.64 23.33 -9.59
C GLU A 24 -8.16 23.28 -9.22
N LYS A 25 -7.63 22.08 -8.99
CA LYS A 25 -6.21 21.85 -8.70
C LYS A 25 -5.34 21.71 -9.94
N ASN A 26 -5.95 21.55 -11.12
CA ASN A 26 -5.28 21.21 -12.37
C ASN A 26 -4.31 20.02 -12.19
N PHE A 27 -4.78 18.95 -11.55
CA PHE A 27 -3.94 17.81 -11.20
C PHE A 27 -4.65 16.47 -11.42
N TYR A 28 -3.86 15.44 -11.72
CA TYR A 28 -4.33 14.08 -11.98
C TYR A 28 -3.96 13.16 -10.82
N ILE A 29 -4.92 12.36 -10.35
CA ILE A 29 -4.71 11.34 -9.34
C ILE A 29 -5.10 9.96 -9.88
N GLU A 30 -4.65 8.92 -9.20
CA GLU A 30 -5.01 7.53 -9.49
C GLU A 30 -5.87 6.95 -8.38
N THR A 31 -6.80 6.06 -8.75
CA THR A 31 -7.50 5.16 -7.83
C THR A 31 -7.73 3.81 -8.52
N THR A 32 -7.89 2.73 -7.75
CA THR A 32 -8.06 1.38 -8.32
C THR A 32 -9.35 0.70 -7.83
N SER A 33 -9.90 -0.18 -8.66
CA SER A 33 -10.92 -1.16 -8.27
C SER A 33 -10.47 -2.53 -8.76
N MET A 34 -10.07 -3.40 -7.84
CA MET A 34 -9.48 -4.71 -8.17
C MET A 34 -10.19 -5.83 -7.40
N GLN A 35 -10.33 -6.97 -8.05
CA GLN A 35 -10.59 -8.26 -7.44
C GLN A 35 -9.28 -8.89 -7.00
N ASP A 36 -9.32 -9.64 -5.90
CA ASP A 36 -8.19 -10.46 -5.50
C ASP A 36 -8.06 -11.66 -6.44
N VAL A 37 -6.85 -12.03 -6.85
CA VAL A 37 -6.63 -13.31 -7.53
C VAL A 37 -6.52 -14.41 -6.48
N ASN A 38 -7.49 -15.32 -6.45
CA ASN A 38 -7.50 -16.47 -5.55
C ASN A 38 -6.32 -17.39 -5.87
N THR A 39 -5.27 -17.21 -5.09
CA THR A 39 -4.06 -18.02 -5.14
C THR A 39 -3.97 -18.88 -3.89
N LYS A 40 -5.08 -19.33 -3.28
CA LYS A 40 -4.99 -20.24 -2.12
C LYS A 40 -4.23 -21.52 -2.52
N GLY A 41 -3.01 -21.67 -2.01
CA GLY A 41 -2.05 -22.72 -2.40
C GLY A 41 -1.00 -22.29 -3.44
N LYS A 42 -1.00 -21.00 -3.80
CA LYS A 42 -0.12 -20.24 -4.71
C LYS A 42 0.66 -21.10 -5.71
N SER A 43 -0.06 -21.73 -6.64
CA SER A 43 0.62 -22.37 -7.77
C SER A 43 1.40 -21.30 -8.52
N GLN A 44 2.67 -21.59 -8.81
CA GLN A 44 3.55 -20.70 -9.56
C GLN A 44 2.95 -20.31 -10.90
N GLU A 45 2.18 -21.21 -11.50
CA GLU A 45 1.45 -21.02 -12.75
C GLU A 45 0.52 -19.80 -12.69
N ILE A 46 -0.38 -19.71 -11.70
CA ILE A 46 -1.35 -18.60 -11.64
C ILE A 46 -0.66 -17.27 -11.34
N ILE A 47 0.42 -17.29 -10.56
CA ILE A 47 1.16 -16.07 -10.21
C ILE A 47 1.97 -15.56 -11.39
N MET A 48 2.54 -16.45 -12.21
CA MET A 48 3.45 -16.06 -13.30
C MET A 48 2.80 -15.97 -14.67
N THR A 49 1.54 -16.37 -14.80
CA THR A 49 0.85 -16.38 -16.10
C THR A 49 0.49 -14.97 -16.57
N ASP A 50 0.53 -14.78 -17.89
CA ASP A 50 -0.06 -13.64 -18.59
C ASP A 50 -1.38 -14.05 -19.28
N ASP A 51 -1.86 -15.29 -19.08
CA ASP A 51 -3.12 -15.79 -19.62
C ASP A 51 -4.31 -15.16 -18.88
N VAL A 52 -5.00 -14.27 -19.60
CA VAL A 52 -6.15 -13.51 -19.11
C VAL A 52 -7.30 -14.42 -18.67
N ASP A 53 -7.56 -15.51 -19.38
CA ASP A 53 -8.69 -16.40 -19.08
C ASP A 53 -8.41 -17.21 -17.81
N LEU A 54 -7.17 -17.68 -17.66
CA LEU A 54 -6.73 -18.36 -16.43
C LEU A 54 -6.82 -17.43 -15.21
N ILE A 55 -6.43 -16.16 -15.36
CA ILE A 55 -6.54 -15.18 -14.27
C ILE A 55 -8.00 -14.94 -13.91
N LYS A 56 -8.86 -14.67 -14.90
CA LYS A 56 -10.30 -14.41 -14.71
C LYS A 56 -11.00 -15.56 -14.00
N LYS A 57 -10.65 -16.80 -14.35
CA LYS A 57 -11.18 -18.01 -13.71
C LYS A 57 -10.84 -18.11 -12.22
N ASN A 58 -9.76 -17.46 -11.78
CA ASN A 58 -9.28 -17.48 -10.41
C ASN A 58 -9.55 -16.17 -9.66
N LEU A 59 -10.40 -15.27 -10.16
CA LEU A 59 -10.75 -14.06 -9.40
C LEU A 59 -11.67 -14.38 -8.23
N VAL A 60 -11.41 -13.74 -7.09
CA VAL A 60 -12.33 -13.65 -5.97
C VAL A 60 -13.40 -12.61 -6.31
N LEU A 61 -14.67 -12.94 -6.07
CA LEU A 61 -15.79 -12.02 -6.33
C LEU A 61 -15.68 -10.76 -5.46
N PHE A 62 -16.16 -9.62 -5.98
CA PHE A 62 -16.20 -8.37 -5.21
C PHE A 62 -17.02 -8.50 -3.92
N GLU A 63 -18.08 -9.31 -3.95
CA GLU A 63 -18.91 -9.61 -2.77
C GLU A 63 -18.14 -10.35 -1.67
N GLU A 64 -17.06 -11.05 -2.01
CA GLU A 64 -16.21 -11.74 -1.04
C GLU A 64 -15.01 -10.88 -0.62
N LYS A 65 -14.33 -10.24 -1.59
CA LYS A 65 -13.15 -9.42 -1.34
C LYS A 65 -12.93 -8.37 -2.44
N TRP A 66 -13.16 -7.12 -2.09
CA TRP A 66 -12.82 -5.96 -2.92
C TRP A 66 -11.49 -5.37 -2.47
N LEU A 67 -10.58 -5.14 -3.43
CA LEU A 67 -9.33 -4.42 -3.23
C LEU A 67 -9.38 -3.05 -3.91
N THR A 68 -9.15 -1.98 -3.17
CA THR A 68 -9.02 -0.63 -3.73
C THR A 68 -7.87 0.11 -3.08
N ALA A 69 -7.13 0.89 -3.87
CA ALA A 69 -6.13 1.81 -3.38
C ALA A 69 -6.47 3.21 -3.86
N ILE A 70 -6.59 4.14 -2.91
CA ILE A 70 -6.91 5.55 -3.18
C ILE A 70 -5.70 6.44 -2.96
N SER A 71 -5.70 7.58 -3.64
CA SER A 71 -4.72 8.64 -3.44
C SER A 71 -5.05 9.44 -2.19
N THR A 72 -4.02 9.90 -1.49
CA THR A 72 -4.11 10.69 -0.25
C THR A 72 -3.55 12.10 -0.40
N GLN A 73 -2.78 12.34 -1.46
CA GLN A 73 -2.20 13.64 -1.79
C GLN A 73 -2.21 13.84 -3.30
N TYR A 74 -2.13 15.10 -3.73
CA TYR A 74 -1.83 15.47 -5.10
C TYR A 74 -0.33 15.29 -5.35
N GLY A 75 0.06 14.07 -5.71
CA GLY A 75 1.46 13.65 -5.82
C GLY A 75 2.03 13.15 -4.49
N CYS A 76 3.34 13.31 -4.25
CA CYS A 76 3.98 12.86 -3.00
C CYS A 76 5.22 13.71 -2.69
N PRO A 77 5.44 14.14 -1.44
CA PRO A 77 6.63 14.90 -1.06
C PRO A 77 7.88 14.02 -0.84
N GLN A 78 7.72 12.69 -0.84
CA GLN A 78 8.84 11.75 -0.71
C GLN A 78 9.46 11.45 -2.06
N HIS A 79 10.74 11.04 -2.09
CA HIS A 79 11.50 10.75 -3.32
C HIS A 79 11.99 9.30 -3.37
N CYS A 80 11.14 8.36 -2.96
CA CYS A 80 11.49 6.93 -2.95
C CYS A 80 11.94 6.45 -4.33
N GLN A 81 13.07 5.74 -4.39
CA GLN A 81 13.77 5.33 -5.63
C GLN A 81 12.96 4.33 -6.48
N PHE A 82 11.98 3.67 -5.88
CA PHE A 82 11.12 2.66 -6.50
C PHE A 82 9.71 3.18 -6.83
N CYS A 83 9.48 4.50 -6.74
CA CYS A 83 8.16 5.12 -6.93
C CYS A 83 8.20 6.22 -8.00
N LEU A 84 7.19 6.26 -8.87
CA LEU A 84 7.05 7.25 -9.95
C LEU A 84 6.22 8.49 -9.56
N VAL A 85 5.47 8.41 -8.46
CA VAL A 85 4.67 9.53 -7.94
C VAL A 85 5.48 10.80 -7.68
N PRO A 86 6.72 10.75 -7.14
CA PRO A 86 7.50 11.96 -6.82
C PRO A 86 7.78 12.84 -8.05
N GLU A 87 7.90 12.27 -9.24
CA GLU A 87 8.13 13.01 -10.50
C GLU A 87 6.92 13.88 -10.89
N LEU A 88 5.74 13.61 -10.33
CA LEU A 88 4.55 14.44 -10.51
C LEU A 88 4.57 15.69 -9.62
N GLY A 89 5.54 15.79 -8.71
CA GLY A 89 5.66 16.84 -7.70
C GLY A 89 4.67 16.65 -6.54
N PHE A 90 4.66 17.59 -5.60
CA PHE A 90 3.70 17.62 -4.49
C PHE A 90 2.88 18.91 -4.53
N HIS A 91 1.55 18.77 -4.56
CA HIS A 91 0.58 19.87 -4.75
C HIS A 91 -0.44 19.94 -3.61
N GLY A 92 -0.12 19.33 -2.47
CA GLY A 92 -0.94 19.38 -1.26
C GLY A 92 -1.70 18.09 -0.96
N ASN A 93 -2.39 18.12 0.17
CA ASN A 93 -3.16 16.99 0.69
C ASN A 93 -4.55 16.93 0.06
N LEU A 94 -5.05 15.70 -0.17
CA LEU A 94 -6.47 15.49 -0.45
C LEU A 94 -7.28 15.64 0.85
N THR A 95 -8.45 16.26 0.74
CA THR A 95 -9.43 16.37 1.82
C THR A 95 -10.14 15.03 2.04
N THR A 96 -10.81 14.90 3.18
CA THR A 96 -11.69 13.75 3.47
C THR A 96 -12.75 13.55 2.38
N GLU A 97 -13.35 14.65 1.89
CA GLU A 97 -14.37 14.63 0.84
C GLU A 97 -13.80 14.11 -0.49
N GLU A 98 -12.62 14.60 -0.90
CA GLU A 98 -11.96 14.15 -2.13
C GLU A 98 -11.52 12.67 -2.07
N MET A 99 -11.15 12.16 -0.88
CA MET A 99 -10.87 10.73 -0.69
C MET A 99 -12.13 9.87 -0.74
N TRP A 100 -13.24 10.33 -0.13
CA TRP A 100 -14.53 9.66 -0.25
C TRP A 100 -15.06 9.66 -1.67
N GLU A 101 -14.86 10.74 -2.41
CA GLU A 101 -15.28 10.83 -3.81
C GLU A 101 -14.61 9.78 -4.70
N GLN A 102 -13.35 9.43 -4.43
CA GLN A 102 -12.67 8.31 -5.10
C GLN A 102 -13.33 6.96 -4.79
N LEU A 103 -13.70 6.73 -3.53
CA LEU A 103 -14.36 5.49 -3.11
C LEU A 103 -15.77 5.38 -3.70
N GLU A 104 -16.56 6.45 -3.63
CA GLU A 104 -17.87 6.55 -4.26
C GLU A 104 -17.79 6.29 -5.76
N PHE A 105 -16.80 6.88 -6.43
CA PHE A 105 -16.57 6.64 -7.85
C PHE A 105 -16.34 5.15 -8.15
N VAL A 106 -15.46 4.50 -7.39
CA VAL A 106 -15.15 3.07 -7.50
C VAL A 106 -16.40 2.21 -7.27
N PHE A 107 -17.17 2.48 -6.21
CA PHE A 107 -18.38 1.72 -5.92
C PHE A 107 -19.47 1.91 -6.97
N ASN A 108 -19.55 3.10 -7.57
CA ASN A 108 -20.48 3.38 -8.65
C ASN A 108 -20.13 2.69 -9.98
N GLN A 109 -18.92 2.13 -10.14
CA GLN A 109 -18.58 1.29 -11.30
C GLN A 109 -19.14 -0.14 -11.18
N HIS A 110 -19.48 -0.57 -9.96
CA HIS A 110 -19.99 -1.91 -9.67
C HIS A 110 -21.27 -1.85 -8.82
N LYS A 111 -22.31 -1.16 -9.33
CA LYS A 111 -23.57 -0.91 -8.58
C LYS A 111 -24.33 -2.20 -8.25
N GLU A 112 -24.07 -3.27 -8.98
CA GLU A 112 -24.56 -4.61 -8.73
C GLU A 112 -24.05 -5.20 -7.40
N VAL A 113 -22.87 -4.76 -6.94
CA VAL A 113 -22.28 -5.20 -5.67
C VAL A 113 -22.95 -4.44 -4.52
N THR A 114 -23.95 -5.09 -3.92
CA THR A 114 -24.74 -4.52 -2.82
C THR A 114 -24.24 -4.90 -1.43
N LYS A 115 -23.29 -5.85 -1.37
CA LYS A 115 -22.57 -6.26 -0.16
C LYS A 115 -21.15 -6.67 -0.52
N SER A 116 -20.23 -6.53 0.43
CA SER A 116 -18.88 -7.08 0.33
C SER A 116 -18.35 -7.46 1.72
N ASP A 117 -18.00 -8.73 1.89
CA ASP A 117 -17.48 -9.28 3.16
C ASP A 117 -16.14 -8.67 3.56
N LYS A 118 -15.39 -8.11 2.61
CA LYS A 118 -14.13 -7.41 2.88
C LYS A 118 -13.77 -6.41 1.79
N ILE A 119 -13.77 -5.12 2.11
CA ILE A 119 -13.27 -4.05 1.24
C ILE A 119 -11.94 -3.56 1.80
N LYS A 120 -10.83 -4.07 1.27
CA LYS A 120 -9.50 -3.61 1.69
C LYS A 120 -9.16 -2.31 0.99
N VAL A 121 -9.06 -1.23 1.77
CA VAL A 121 -8.76 0.12 1.26
C VAL A 121 -7.33 0.50 1.61
N GLY A 122 -6.47 0.57 0.60
CA GLY A 122 -5.10 1.06 0.73
C GLY A 122 -5.02 2.57 0.56
N PHE A 123 -4.57 3.26 1.60
CA PHE A 123 -4.20 4.68 1.52
C PHE A 123 -2.75 4.78 1.06
N ALA A 124 -2.46 4.34 -0.17
CA ALA A 124 -1.10 4.15 -0.66
C ALA A 124 -0.92 4.40 -2.16
N ARG A 125 -1.96 4.87 -2.88
CA ARG A 125 -1.83 5.06 -4.32
C ARG A 125 -0.91 6.22 -4.65
N MET A 126 -1.21 7.41 -4.15
CA MET A 126 -0.36 8.59 -4.25
C MET A 126 -0.32 9.32 -2.91
N GLY A 127 0.90 9.68 -2.48
CA GLY A 127 1.15 10.37 -1.22
C GLY A 127 1.70 9.47 -0.10
N GLU A 128 2.13 10.14 0.96
CA GLU A 128 2.61 9.58 2.21
C GLU A 128 1.60 9.93 3.33
N PRO A 129 0.81 8.95 3.81
CA PRO A 129 -0.24 9.13 4.81
C PRO A 129 0.17 9.85 6.11
N GLN A 130 1.44 9.78 6.52
CA GLN A 130 1.94 10.53 7.67
C GLN A 130 1.75 12.04 7.52
N TYR A 131 1.77 12.58 6.30
CA TYR A 131 1.54 14.01 6.04
C TYR A 131 0.07 14.40 5.94
N ASN A 132 -0.84 13.43 5.84
CA ASN A 132 -2.27 13.67 5.71
C ASN A 132 -3.12 12.86 6.72
N TRP A 133 -2.52 12.52 7.86
CA TRP A 133 -3.12 11.56 8.79
C TRP A 133 -4.51 11.96 9.28
N LYS A 134 -4.76 13.26 9.55
CA LYS A 134 -6.07 13.74 10.04
C LYS A 134 -7.21 13.41 9.08
N ASN A 135 -7.06 13.75 7.80
CA ASN A 135 -8.10 13.51 6.80
C ASN A 135 -8.28 12.00 6.57
N ILE A 136 -7.18 11.25 6.51
CA ILE A 136 -7.21 9.79 6.31
C ILE A 136 -7.95 9.09 7.46
N LEU A 137 -7.61 9.45 8.71
CA LEU A 137 -8.25 8.87 9.89
C LEU A 137 -9.73 9.23 9.96
N GLN A 138 -10.14 10.41 9.47
CA GLN A 138 -11.56 10.73 9.36
C GLN A 138 -12.27 9.81 8.36
N VAL A 139 -11.71 9.59 7.15
CA VAL A 139 -12.26 8.64 6.18
C VAL A 139 -12.39 7.24 6.79
N MET A 140 -11.36 6.78 7.51
CA MET A 140 -11.38 5.47 8.16
C MET A 140 -12.46 5.36 9.25
N ARG A 141 -12.75 6.43 10.00
CA ARG A 141 -13.85 6.45 10.97
C ARG A 141 -15.20 6.36 10.27
N ASP A 142 -15.38 7.14 9.21
CA ASP A 142 -16.62 7.20 8.44
C ASP A 142 -16.97 5.84 7.81
N MET A 143 -15.96 5.02 7.46
CA MET A 143 -16.15 3.67 6.91
C MET A 143 -16.97 2.76 7.83
N LYS A 144 -16.93 2.94 9.16
CA LYS A 144 -17.67 2.10 10.12
C LYS A 144 -19.19 2.21 9.91
N THR A 145 -19.68 3.36 9.48
CA THR A 145 -21.12 3.68 9.37
C THR A 145 -21.55 3.98 7.94
N TYR A 146 -20.70 3.72 6.95
CA TYR A 146 -20.93 4.14 5.57
C TYR A 146 -22.16 3.47 4.93
N ARG A 147 -22.19 2.14 4.89
CA ARG A 147 -23.24 1.38 4.21
C ARG A 147 -23.38 -0.03 4.77
N ASP A 148 -24.61 -0.45 5.04
CA ASP A 148 -24.89 -1.82 5.46
C ASP A 148 -24.43 -2.84 4.41
N GLY A 149 -23.88 -3.96 4.89
CA GLY A 149 -23.34 -5.03 4.04
C GLY A 149 -21.93 -4.77 3.50
N PHE A 150 -21.34 -3.58 3.72
CA PHE A 150 -19.97 -3.27 3.32
C PHE A 150 -19.04 -3.36 4.55
N THR A 151 -18.14 -4.35 4.56
CA THR A 151 -17.18 -4.51 5.66
C THR A 151 -15.80 -3.99 5.25
N PHE A 152 -15.44 -2.80 5.70
CA PHE A 152 -14.17 -2.15 5.34
C PHE A 152 -12.99 -2.66 6.16
N LEU A 153 -11.86 -2.94 5.50
CA LEU A 153 -10.55 -3.16 6.10
C LEU A 153 -9.58 -2.07 5.64
N PRO A 154 -9.61 -0.86 6.24
CA PRO A 154 -8.68 0.19 5.88
C PRO A 154 -7.24 -0.16 6.25
N CYS A 155 -6.29 0.37 5.49
CA CYS A 155 -4.87 0.15 5.66
C CYS A 155 -4.11 1.48 5.67
N TYR A 156 -3.58 1.85 6.84
CA TYR A 156 -2.69 2.99 7.01
C TYR A 156 -1.27 2.57 6.62
N ASN A 157 -0.75 3.12 5.52
CA ASN A 157 0.59 2.79 4.99
C ASN A 157 1.52 3.98 5.21
N THR A 158 2.78 3.78 5.57
CA THR A 158 3.71 4.90 5.74
C THR A 158 5.16 4.42 5.66
N ILE A 159 6.10 5.27 5.24
CA ILE A 159 7.54 5.05 5.50
C ILE A 159 7.95 5.50 6.92
N LEU A 160 7.02 6.12 7.65
CA LEU A 160 7.18 6.68 8.98
C LEU A 160 8.29 7.77 9.06
N PRO A 161 8.19 8.85 8.25
CA PRO A 161 9.19 9.91 8.22
C PRO A 161 9.21 10.69 9.55
N LYS A 162 10.41 11.04 10.05
CA LYS A 162 10.63 11.78 11.32
C LYS A 162 10.29 13.27 11.21
N VAL A 163 9.08 13.56 10.73
CA VAL A 163 8.57 14.91 10.57
C VAL A 163 7.37 15.09 11.48
N LYS A 164 7.34 16.21 12.22
CA LYS A 164 6.17 16.59 13.00
C LYS A 164 5.07 17.13 12.08
N VAL A 165 3.88 16.56 12.17
CA VAL A 165 2.71 16.97 11.39
C VAL A 165 1.57 17.26 12.35
N PHE A 166 1.02 18.47 12.28
CA PHE A 166 0.04 18.98 13.24
C PHE A 166 0.50 18.88 14.71
N GLY A 167 1.79 19.12 14.96
CA GLY A 167 2.39 19.11 16.30
C GLY A 167 2.79 17.74 16.84
N LYS A 168 2.40 16.64 16.19
CA LYS A 168 2.73 15.27 16.61
C LYS A 168 3.85 14.69 15.78
N ASN A 169 4.76 13.98 16.44
CA ASN A 169 5.80 13.20 15.76
C ASN A 169 5.18 11.89 15.21
N PRO A 170 5.82 11.18 14.26
CA PRO A 170 5.20 10.01 13.62
C PRO A 170 4.89 8.87 14.59
N VAL A 171 5.70 8.68 15.63
CA VAL A 171 5.47 7.66 16.67
C VAL A 171 4.21 7.99 17.46
N ASP A 172 4.04 9.25 17.88
CA ASP A 172 2.83 9.69 18.59
C ASP A 172 1.58 9.55 17.71
N VAL A 173 1.70 9.86 16.41
CA VAL A 173 0.59 9.68 15.46
C VAL A 173 0.17 8.21 15.42
N ILE A 174 1.11 7.26 15.33
CA ILE A 174 0.76 5.83 15.39
C ILE A 174 0.10 5.49 16.73
N LYS A 175 0.76 5.80 17.86
CA LYS A 175 0.36 5.36 19.20
C LYS A 175 -0.96 5.96 19.68
N GLU A 176 -1.20 7.22 19.38
CA GLU A 176 -2.33 7.96 19.95
C GLU A 176 -3.47 8.10 18.94
N GLU A 177 -3.16 8.39 17.68
CA GLU A 177 -4.20 8.71 16.69
C GLU A 177 -4.62 7.47 15.91
N VAL A 178 -3.68 6.79 15.25
CA VAL A 178 -3.95 5.62 14.41
C VAL A 178 -4.48 4.45 15.25
N MET A 179 -3.89 4.19 16.41
CA MET A 179 -4.37 3.14 17.30
C MET A 179 -5.77 3.42 17.88
N SER A 180 -6.12 4.68 18.15
CA SER A 180 -7.48 5.02 18.60
C SER A 180 -8.54 4.76 17.52
N VAL A 181 -8.21 5.01 16.24
CA VAL A 181 -9.07 4.64 15.11
C VAL A 181 -9.16 3.13 14.99
N LYS A 182 -8.03 2.43 15.10
CA LYS A 182 -8.01 0.97 15.04
C LYS A 182 -8.85 0.32 16.13
N GLU A 183 -8.80 0.83 17.35
CA GLU A 183 -9.67 0.39 18.45
C GLU A 183 -11.13 0.70 18.15
N TYR A 184 -11.42 1.92 17.68
CA TYR A 184 -12.77 2.29 17.23
C TYR A 184 -13.31 1.37 16.12
N LEU A 185 -12.44 0.81 15.28
CA LEU A 185 -12.77 -0.15 14.23
C LEU A 185 -12.68 -1.62 14.71
N ASP A 186 -12.74 -1.87 16.01
CA ASP A 186 -12.74 -3.22 16.60
C ASP A 186 -11.50 -4.06 16.20
N GLY A 187 -10.36 -3.37 16.01
CA GLY A 187 -9.10 -3.96 15.54
C GLY A 187 -9.06 -4.28 14.05
N PHE A 188 -10.13 -4.01 13.30
CA PHE A 188 -10.26 -4.34 11.87
C PHE A 188 -9.64 -3.25 10.98
N MET A 189 -8.37 -2.93 11.25
CA MET A 189 -7.57 -1.96 10.52
C MET A 189 -6.11 -2.44 10.41
N HIS A 190 -5.53 -2.31 9.23
CA HIS A 190 -4.11 -2.57 8.99
C HIS A 190 -3.27 -1.33 9.24
N ILE A 191 -2.08 -1.56 9.80
CA ILE A 191 -1.00 -0.58 9.85
C ILE A 191 0.18 -1.25 9.15
N GLN A 192 0.71 -0.63 8.10
CA GLN A 192 1.88 -1.14 7.39
C GLN A 192 2.95 -0.05 7.31
N ILE A 193 4.17 -0.42 7.67
CA ILE A 193 5.34 0.45 7.61
C ILE A 193 6.26 -0.08 6.52
N SER A 194 6.43 0.70 5.46
CA SER A 194 7.40 0.43 4.41
C SER A 194 8.81 0.54 4.98
N THR A 195 9.49 -0.61 5.06
CA THR A 195 10.80 -0.75 5.71
C THR A 195 11.88 -1.03 4.67
N ASN A 196 11.64 -1.95 3.74
CA ASN A 196 12.45 -2.29 2.55
C ASN A 196 13.89 -2.76 2.77
N SER A 197 14.54 -2.40 3.88
CA SER A 197 15.89 -2.85 4.23
C SER A 197 16.05 -2.87 5.74
N THR A 198 16.95 -3.71 6.25
CA THR A 198 17.40 -3.70 7.65
C THR A 198 18.62 -2.79 7.89
N ASN A 199 19.14 -2.16 6.84
CA ASN A 199 20.24 -1.20 6.91
C ASN A 199 19.69 0.24 6.84
N GLU A 200 19.92 1.05 7.86
CA GLU A 200 19.32 2.39 7.96
C GLU A 200 19.85 3.38 6.89
N ASP A 201 21.10 3.26 6.46
CA ASP A 201 21.65 4.07 5.37
C ASP A 201 21.04 3.66 4.02
N GLU A 202 20.86 2.36 3.80
CA GLU A 202 20.15 1.85 2.63
C GLU A 202 18.68 2.28 2.63
N ARG A 203 17.98 2.20 3.77
CA ARG A 203 16.60 2.72 3.91
C ARG A 203 16.55 4.20 3.54
N LYS A 204 17.47 5.01 4.06
CA LYS A 204 17.56 6.44 3.74
C LYS A 204 17.76 6.65 2.23
N TYR A 205 18.65 5.90 1.59
CA TYR A 205 18.83 5.95 0.14
C TYR A 205 17.55 5.56 -0.61
N LEU A 206 16.94 4.41 -0.27
CA LEU A 206 15.74 3.90 -0.92
C LEU A 206 14.53 4.84 -0.78
N PHE A 207 14.44 5.59 0.31
CA PHE A 207 13.41 6.60 0.54
C PHE A 207 13.80 8.01 0.09
N GLY A 208 14.83 8.13 -0.77
CA GLY A 208 15.20 9.41 -1.38
C GLY A 208 15.81 10.42 -0.41
N GLY A 209 16.56 9.95 0.57
CA GLY A 209 17.20 10.76 1.61
C GLY A 209 16.34 11.01 2.85
N ALA A 210 15.10 10.52 2.89
CA ALA A 210 14.19 10.72 4.02
C ALA A 210 14.74 10.11 5.32
N ASP A 211 14.72 10.91 6.39
CA ASP A 211 14.97 10.40 7.75
C ASP A 211 13.68 9.78 8.30
N VAL A 212 13.73 8.48 8.54
CA VAL A 212 12.60 7.65 8.94
C VAL A 212 12.87 7.00 10.29
N VAL A 213 11.81 6.64 11.01
CA VAL A 213 11.94 5.88 12.27
C VAL A 213 12.71 4.59 11.98
N THR A 214 13.80 4.39 12.71
CA THR A 214 14.70 3.23 12.62
C THR A 214 14.05 2.00 13.21
N ILE A 215 14.54 0.81 12.85
CA ILE A 215 14.05 -0.46 13.42
C ILE A 215 14.24 -0.49 14.94
N GLU A 216 15.36 0.03 15.45
CA GLU A 216 15.62 0.12 16.89
C GLU A 216 14.66 1.08 17.62
N GLU A 217 14.30 2.21 16.98
CA GLU A 217 13.26 3.08 17.52
C GLU A 217 11.90 2.39 17.50
N MET A 218 11.55 1.64 16.44
CA MET A 218 10.30 0.87 16.41
C MET A 218 10.24 -0.15 17.55
N LYS A 219 11.32 -0.87 17.84
CA LYS A 219 11.42 -1.79 19.00
C LYS A 219 11.15 -1.04 20.30
N ARG A 220 11.85 0.08 20.52
CA ARG A 220 11.73 0.86 21.75
C ARG A 220 10.33 1.44 21.96
N GLU A 221 9.72 1.95 20.90
CA GLU A 221 8.50 2.75 20.99
C GLU A 221 7.21 1.94 20.91
N PHE A 222 7.23 0.81 20.20
CA PHE A 222 6.03 0.04 19.87
C PHE A 222 5.97 -1.36 20.48
N ASN A 223 7.08 -1.94 20.95
CA ASN A 223 7.00 -3.23 21.64
C ASN A 223 6.06 -3.16 22.84
N ASN A 224 5.33 -4.25 23.10
CA ASN A 224 4.30 -4.34 24.14
C ASN A 224 3.05 -3.48 23.91
N MET A 225 2.89 -2.83 22.75
CA MET A 225 1.63 -2.22 22.39
C MET A 225 0.50 -3.26 22.33
N PRO A 226 -0.74 -2.89 22.66
CA PRO A 226 -1.86 -3.83 22.62
C PRO A 226 -2.11 -4.34 21.20
N ASN A 227 -2.22 -5.66 21.06
CA ASN A 227 -2.61 -6.30 19.81
C ASN A 227 -4.13 -6.27 19.65
N ASN A 228 -4.62 -5.23 18.99
CA ASN A 228 -6.04 -5.11 18.64
C ASN A 228 -6.31 -5.91 17.35
N ASN A 229 -6.28 -7.24 17.44
CA ASN A 229 -6.62 -8.23 16.38
C ASN A 229 -5.66 -8.33 15.18
N ARG A 230 -4.85 -7.31 14.88
CA ARG A 230 -3.95 -7.29 13.72
C ARG A 230 -2.57 -6.73 14.08
N LEU A 231 -1.53 -7.40 13.59
CA LEU A 231 -0.14 -6.96 13.75
C LEU A 231 0.18 -5.74 12.87
N ILE A 232 1.12 -4.91 13.32
CA ILE A 232 1.80 -3.91 12.49
C ILE A 232 2.70 -4.65 11.51
N THR A 233 2.50 -4.42 10.21
CA THR A 233 3.26 -5.11 9.16
C THR A 233 4.46 -4.27 8.75
N LEU A 234 5.66 -4.82 8.87
CA LEU A 234 6.86 -4.26 8.24
C LEU A 234 6.95 -4.79 6.82
N ASN A 235 6.76 -3.92 5.84
CA ASN A 235 6.83 -4.28 4.42
C ASN A 235 8.28 -4.23 3.94
N PHE A 236 8.73 -5.33 3.33
CA PHE A 236 10.01 -5.44 2.65
C PHE A 236 9.80 -5.79 1.19
N ILE A 237 9.98 -4.78 0.33
CA ILE A 237 10.22 -5.04 -1.08
C ILE A 237 11.63 -5.64 -1.20
N CYS A 238 11.73 -6.84 -1.76
CA CYS A 238 12.99 -7.58 -1.82
C CYS A 238 13.76 -7.21 -3.10
N GLY A 239 14.54 -6.13 -3.04
CA GLY A 239 15.47 -5.76 -4.11
C GLY A 239 16.78 -6.55 -4.05
N ALA A 240 17.37 -6.81 -5.21
CA ALA A 240 18.67 -7.48 -5.31
C ALA A 240 19.75 -6.61 -4.66
N GLY A 241 20.51 -7.22 -3.74
CA GLY A 241 21.55 -6.52 -2.97
C GLY A 241 21.03 -5.76 -1.75
N TRP A 242 19.72 -5.63 -1.56
CA TRP A 242 19.18 -4.96 -0.37
C TRP A 242 19.28 -5.84 0.86
N GLU A 243 19.62 -5.24 1.99
CA GLU A 243 19.83 -5.95 3.24
C GLU A 243 18.49 -6.37 3.86
N LEU A 244 18.35 -7.68 4.08
CA LEU A 244 17.29 -8.25 4.91
C LEU A 244 17.94 -9.25 5.88
N ASP A 245 18.39 -8.71 6.99
CA ASP A 245 19.10 -9.41 8.06
C ASP A 245 18.17 -9.69 9.25
N PRO A 246 17.82 -10.96 9.51
CA PRO A 246 16.96 -11.35 10.64
C PRO A 246 17.50 -10.92 12.00
N ASP A 247 18.83 -10.84 12.16
CA ASP A 247 19.44 -10.48 13.45
C ASP A 247 19.08 -9.04 13.85
N LYS A 248 18.94 -8.14 12.87
CA LYS A 248 18.50 -6.76 13.11
C LYS A 248 17.00 -6.67 13.40
N LEU A 249 16.22 -7.68 13.04
CA LEU A 249 14.78 -7.76 13.39
C LEU A 249 14.55 -8.42 14.74
N TYR A 250 15.53 -9.16 15.26
CA TYR A 250 15.45 -9.80 16.57
C TYR A 250 15.09 -8.79 17.68
N GLY A 251 14.15 -9.17 18.54
CA GLY A 251 13.64 -8.33 19.63
C GLY A 251 12.45 -7.45 19.26
N LEU A 252 12.00 -7.42 18.00
CA LEU A 252 10.64 -6.94 17.68
C LEU A 252 9.61 -7.90 18.31
N ASP A 253 8.63 -7.36 19.01
CA ASP A 253 7.60 -8.16 19.68
C ASP A 253 6.71 -8.89 18.65
N PRO A 254 6.68 -10.24 18.61
CA PRO A 254 5.88 -10.99 17.66
C PRO A 254 4.36 -10.86 17.90
N ASN A 255 3.94 -10.33 19.05
CA ASN A 255 2.54 -9.97 19.31
C ASN A 255 2.18 -8.59 18.75
N VAL A 256 3.16 -7.77 18.36
CA VAL A 256 2.94 -6.45 17.75
C VAL A 256 3.24 -6.47 16.27
N PHE A 257 4.31 -7.14 15.84
CA PHE A 257 4.84 -7.07 14.49
C PHE A 257 4.69 -8.35 13.69
N CYS A 258 4.52 -8.18 12.38
CA CYS A 258 4.82 -9.20 11.39
C CYS A 258 5.65 -8.59 10.26
N VAL A 259 6.32 -9.44 9.50
CA VAL A 259 7.02 -9.03 8.29
C VAL A 259 6.20 -9.44 7.08
N LYS A 260 6.13 -8.57 6.07
CA LYS A 260 5.59 -8.91 4.75
C LYS A 260 6.69 -8.74 3.71
N ILE A 261 6.98 -9.80 2.96
CA ILE A 261 7.92 -9.76 1.85
C ILE A 261 7.17 -9.74 0.52
N THR A 262 7.62 -8.88 -0.40
CA THR A 262 7.06 -8.74 -1.75
C THR A 262 8.19 -8.63 -2.79
N PRO A 263 7.98 -9.11 -4.02
CA PRO A 263 8.92 -8.85 -5.11
C PRO A 263 8.98 -7.35 -5.43
N LEU A 264 10.10 -6.92 -6.00
CA LEU A 264 10.21 -5.59 -6.59
C LEU A 264 9.49 -5.59 -7.95
N ASN A 265 8.49 -4.73 -8.09
CA ASN A 265 7.85 -4.52 -9.38
C ASN A 265 8.80 -3.75 -10.30
N THR A 266 9.02 -4.27 -11.51
CA THR A 266 9.86 -3.59 -12.50
C THR A 266 9.09 -2.43 -13.13
N THR A 267 9.51 -1.21 -12.86
CA THR A 267 8.97 0.04 -13.42
C THR A 267 10.06 0.83 -14.16
N ASN A 268 9.70 1.96 -14.78
CA ASN A 268 10.70 2.88 -15.34
C ASN A 268 11.62 3.43 -14.25
N ALA A 269 11.09 3.81 -13.08
CA ALA A 269 11.88 4.28 -11.95
C ALA A 269 12.91 3.23 -11.49
N THR A 270 12.50 1.97 -11.37
CA THR A 270 13.45 0.92 -10.95
C THR A 270 14.52 0.68 -12.00
N LYS A 271 14.20 0.76 -13.30
CA LYS A 271 15.18 0.64 -14.39
C LYS A 271 16.18 1.80 -14.38
N GLU A 272 15.71 3.03 -14.21
CA GLU A 272 16.57 4.23 -14.16
C GLU A 272 17.55 4.21 -12.99
N HIS A 273 17.12 3.69 -11.84
CA HIS A 273 17.96 3.56 -10.64
C HIS A 273 18.71 2.21 -10.55
N GLY A 274 18.65 1.36 -11.59
CA GLY A 274 19.35 0.07 -11.62
C GLY A 274 18.89 -0.94 -10.55
N LEU A 275 17.63 -0.86 -10.11
CA LEU A 275 17.06 -1.72 -9.08
C LEU A 275 16.50 -3.01 -9.70
N GLU A 276 16.92 -4.16 -9.19
CA GLU A 276 16.50 -5.49 -9.65
C GLU A 276 15.73 -6.26 -8.57
N ASP A 277 14.87 -7.20 -8.97
CA ASP A 277 14.10 -8.03 -8.04
C ASP A 277 14.95 -9.20 -7.50
N ALA A 278 15.07 -9.34 -6.17
CA ALA A 278 15.81 -10.44 -5.56
C ALA A 278 15.04 -11.77 -5.61
N ILE A 279 13.70 -11.70 -5.62
CA ILE A 279 12.86 -12.90 -5.66
C ILE A 279 12.93 -13.55 -7.04
N GLN A 280 13.13 -12.75 -8.09
CA GLN A 280 13.14 -13.14 -9.50
C GLN A 280 11.87 -13.93 -9.87
N TRP A 281 10.75 -13.62 -9.21
CA TRP A 281 9.48 -14.33 -9.39
C TRP A 281 9.59 -15.85 -9.17
N ASN A 282 10.52 -16.29 -8.31
CA ASN A 282 10.83 -17.69 -8.04
C ASN A 282 10.45 -18.10 -6.60
N TRP A 283 9.59 -19.12 -6.47
CA TRP A 283 9.11 -19.61 -5.18
C TRP A 283 10.20 -20.10 -4.25
N ASN A 284 11.23 -20.74 -4.78
CA ASN A 284 12.31 -21.26 -3.96
C ASN A 284 13.14 -20.12 -3.36
N ASN A 285 13.41 -19.06 -4.13
CA ASN A 285 14.10 -17.88 -3.62
C ASN A 285 13.26 -17.18 -2.55
N MET A 286 11.97 -17.05 -2.80
CA MET A 286 11.04 -16.44 -1.85
C MET A 286 10.91 -17.24 -0.55
N ASN A 287 10.79 -18.56 -0.62
CA ASN A 287 10.73 -19.43 0.55
C ASN A 287 12.03 -19.37 1.35
N LYS A 288 13.19 -19.31 0.69
CA LYS A 288 14.48 -19.10 1.38
C LYS A 288 14.51 -17.78 2.14
N ILE A 289 14.07 -16.69 1.53
CA ILE A 289 14.00 -15.37 2.21
C ILE A 289 13.00 -15.43 3.37
N LYS A 290 11.83 -16.03 3.16
CA LYS A 290 10.80 -16.23 4.18
C LYS A 290 11.35 -16.99 5.38
N GLU A 291 11.92 -18.17 5.18
CA GLU A 291 12.48 -19.03 6.23
C GLU A 291 13.61 -18.32 6.97
N LYS A 292 14.47 -17.60 6.25
CA LYS A 292 15.54 -16.78 6.84
C LYS A 292 14.94 -15.75 7.81
N VAL A 293 13.92 -15.00 7.41
CA VAL A 293 13.30 -13.99 8.28
C VAL A 293 12.49 -14.61 9.41
N GLU A 294 11.81 -15.74 9.20
CA GLU A 294 11.07 -16.44 10.26
C GLU A 294 11.96 -16.90 11.42
N SER A 295 13.27 -17.08 11.19
CA SER A 295 14.23 -17.43 12.23
C SER A 295 14.32 -16.42 13.38
N CYS A 296 13.89 -15.16 13.18
CA CYS A 296 13.84 -14.15 14.26
C CYS A 296 12.56 -14.22 15.11
N GLY A 297 11.65 -15.18 14.85
CA GLY A 297 10.44 -15.41 15.63
C GLY A 297 9.21 -14.57 15.19
N LEU A 298 9.37 -13.72 14.17
CA LEU A 298 8.26 -12.96 13.59
C LEU A 298 7.47 -13.80 12.59
N LYS A 299 6.15 -13.58 12.54
CA LYS A 299 5.32 -14.10 11.45
C LYS A 299 5.72 -13.43 10.14
N VAL A 300 6.00 -14.24 9.10
CA VAL A 300 6.29 -13.73 7.76
C VAL A 300 5.13 -14.01 6.81
N ILE A 301 4.63 -12.96 6.17
CA ILE A 301 3.60 -13.00 5.15
C ILE A 301 4.27 -12.80 3.79
N VAL A 302 4.02 -13.73 2.89
CA VAL A 302 4.42 -13.58 1.50
C VAL A 302 3.27 -12.94 0.74
N ASP A 303 3.48 -11.79 0.11
CA ASP A 303 2.48 -11.09 -0.68
C ASP A 303 3.04 -10.89 -2.10
N VAL A 304 2.47 -11.61 -3.05
CA VAL A 304 2.93 -11.64 -4.45
C VAL A 304 1.69 -11.36 -5.28
N ALA A 305 1.68 -10.22 -5.95
CA ALA A 305 0.67 -9.89 -6.94
C ALA A 305 0.79 -10.86 -8.13
N ALA A 306 -0.31 -11.16 -8.82
CA ALA A 306 -0.19 -11.90 -10.07
C ALA A 306 0.62 -11.07 -11.08
N LYS A 307 1.35 -11.71 -11.98
CA LYS A 307 2.21 -11.01 -12.97
C LYS A 307 1.43 -9.99 -13.80
N ALA A 308 0.18 -10.31 -14.14
CA ALA A 308 -0.73 -9.40 -14.83
C ALA A 308 -1.08 -8.11 -14.04
N GLU A 309 -0.82 -8.10 -12.74
CA GLU A 309 -1.04 -6.97 -11.83
C GLU A 309 0.21 -6.10 -11.63
N LEU A 310 1.35 -6.47 -12.23
CA LEU A 310 2.60 -5.70 -12.09
C LEU A 310 2.59 -4.30 -12.70
N PRO A 311 1.88 -4.04 -13.81
CA PRO A 311 1.77 -2.68 -14.31
C PRO A 311 0.98 -1.73 -13.40
N LEU A 312 0.36 -2.23 -12.32
CA LEU A 312 -0.45 -1.45 -11.36
C LEU A 312 0.39 -0.62 -10.37
N CYS A 313 1.62 -0.24 -10.73
CA CYS A 313 2.52 0.54 -9.87
C CYS A 313 2.05 1.99 -9.72
N CYS A 314 2.28 2.59 -8.54
CA CYS A 314 1.79 3.94 -8.21
C CYS A 314 2.38 4.99 -9.14
N GLY A 315 1.55 5.84 -9.73
CA GLY A 315 1.97 7.00 -10.53
C GLY A 315 2.37 6.69 -11.96
N ASN A 316 2.45 5.41 -12.35
CA ASN A 316 2.86 5.02 -13.69
C ASN A 316 1.85 5.48 -14.76
N LEU A 317 0.55 5.40 -14.46
CA LEU A 317 -0.48 5.63 -15.47
C LEU A 317 -0.80 7.12 -15.67
N VAL A 318 -0.68 7.94 -14.62
CA VAL A 318 -0.72 9.40 -14.77
C VAL A 318 0.45 9.88 -15.63
N GLN A 319 1.64 9.32 -15.44
CA GLN A 319 2.79 9.66 -16.28
C GLN A 319 2.58 9.22 -17.73
N ASP A 320 2.13 7.98 -17.94
CA ASP A 320 1.82 7.46 -19.28
C ASP A 320 0.74 8.31 -19.96
N TYR A 321 -0.30 8.71 -19.23
CA TYR A 321 -1.34 9.59 -19.74
C TYR A 321 -0.80 10.97 -20.15
N LYS A 322 0.06 11.57 -19.32
CA LYS A 322 0.67 12.87 -19.61
C LYS A 322 1.60 12.81 -20.83
N LYS A 323 2.39 11.74 -20.97
CA LYS A 323 3.30 11.54 -22.12
C LYS A 323 2.54 11.40 -23.44
N ASN A 324 1.42 10.68 -23.45
CA ASN A 324 0.60 10.48 -24.66
C ASN A 324 -0.24 11.71 -25.08
N ARG A 325 -0.16 12.82 -24.34
CA ARG A 325 -0.82 14.11 -24.65
C ARG A 325 0.11 15.17 -25.23
N GLN A 326 1.43 14.98 -25.17
CA GLN A 326 2.43 15.87 -25.76
C GLN A 326 2.72 15.48 -27.21
#